data_AF-A0A7S1U862-F1
#
_entry.id   AF-A0A7S1U862-F1
#
_cell.length_a   1.000
_cell.length_b   1.000
_cell.length_c   1.000
_cell.angle_alpha   90.00
_cell.angle_beta   90.00
_cell.angle_gamma   90.00
#
_symmetry.space_group_name_H-M   'P 1'
#
loop_
_entity.id
_entity.type
_entity.pdbx_description
1 polymer ?
#
loop_
_entity_poly.entity_id
_entity_poly.type
_entity_poly.pdbx_seq_one_letter_code
_entity_poly.pdbx_strand_id
1 'polypeptide(L)'
;VIRRMIEGAATLPEWVKARSIRAFQLLAEAEAATHGARPEDVHFHEVGAIDSIVDTVGTVLALHLLGVDEVFASFVPYGAGTVWTAHGLLPVPAPATLRLLAGVPMCPGPPSASGELVTPTGAALLKAIVSSFGRPPHGFVPEKIGFGAGTKEFPKHPNVVRVTIGTVHDLGKPHANPQAVGGSPVAARPAAAP
;
A
#
# COMPACT_ATOMS: atom_id res chain seq x y z
N VAL A 1 -14.03 -20.22 3.76
CA VAL A 1 -14.34 -19.78 5.14
C VAL A 1 -14.20 -18.26 5.31
N ILE A 2 -13.04 -17.68 4.98
CA ILE A 2 -12.74 -16.25 5.17
C ILE A 2 -13.81 -15.30 4.59
N ARG A 3 -14.21 -15.51 3.33
CA ARG A 3 -15.28 -14.72 2.69
C ARG A 3 -16.55 -14.64 3.54
N ARG A 4 -17.07 -15.80 3.99
CA ARG A 4 -18.29 -15.86 4.81
C ARG A 4 -18.12 -15.14 6.15
N MET A 5 -16.93 -15.22 6.75
CA MET A 5 -16.64 -14.48 7.98
C MET A 5 -16.72 -12.97 7.77
N ILE A 6 -16.16 -12.46 6.67
CA ILE A 6 -16.19 -11.03 6.34
C ILE A 6 -17.61 -10.58 5.98
N GLU A 7 -18.33 -11.36 5.15
CA GLU A 7 -19.72 -11.06 4.76
C GLU A 7 -20.66 -11.01 5.98
N GLY A 8 -20.50 -11.96 6.91
CA GLY A 8 -21.30 -12.06 8.13
C GLY A 8 -20.93 -11.05 9.23
N ALA A 9 -19.85 -10.30 9.09
CA ALA A 9 -19.44 -9.30 10.07
C ALA A 9 -20.32 -8.04 9.97
N ALA A 10 -21.42 -8.01 10.73
CA ALA A 10 -22.41 -6.92 10.70
C ALA A 10 -21.84 -5.53 11.06
N THR A 11 -20.75 -5.48 11.81
CA THR A 11 -20.09 -4.25 12.24
C THR A 11 -19.16 -3.65 11.19
N LEU A 12 -18.81 -4.40 10.14
CA LEU A 12 -17.95 -3.89 9.08
C LEU A 12 -18.76 -3.13 8.03
N PRO A 13 -18.36 -1.91 7.65
CA PRO A 13 -18.94 -1.19 6.53
C PRO A 13 -18.80 -1.98 5.22
N GLU A 14 -19.76 -1.86 4.31
CA GLU A 14 -19.74 -2.58 3.02
C GLU A 14 -18.50 -2.26 2.17
N TRP A 15 -18.03 -1.01 2.22
CA TRP A 15 -16.78 -0.60 1.57
C TRP A 15 -15.57 -1.43 2.06
N VAL A 16 -15.54 -1.74 3.37
CA VAL A 16 -14.48 -2.53 4.00
C VAL A 16 -14.60 -3.99 3.60
N LYS A 17 -15.82 -4.54 3.63
CA LYS A 17 -16.07 -5.93 3.22
C LYS A 17 -15.66 -6.16 1.77
N ALA A 18 -16.13 -5.31 0.85
CA ALA A 18 -15.88 -5.46 -0.58
C ALA A 18 -14.38 -5.50 -0.92
N ARG A 19 -13.59 -4.55 -0.39
CA ARG A 19 -12.14 -4.49 -0.62
C ARG A 19 -11.39 -5.63 0.05
N SER A 20 -11.76 -6.00 1.28
CA SER A 20 -11.14 -7.12 1.98
C SER A 20 -11.40 -8.44 1.26
N ILE A 21 -12.64 -8.69 0.84
CA ILE A 21 -13.00 -9.86 0.03
C ILE A 21 -12.22 -9.86 -1.28
N ARG A 22 -12.11 -8.71 -1.96
CA ARG A 22 -11.35 -8.63 -3.21
C ARG A 22 -9.87 -9.00 -3.02
N ALA A 23 -9.22 -8.52 -1.96
CA ALA A 23 -7.85 -8.88 -1.64
C ALA A 23 -7.69 -10.40 -1.43
N PHE A 24 -8.58 -11.02 -0.63
CA PHE A 24 -8.55 -12.47 -0.43
C PHE A 24 -8.87 -13.28 -1.68
N GLN A 25 -9.75 -12.79 -2.56
CA GLN A 25 -10.00 -13.42 -3.85
C GLN A 25 -8.76 -13.42 -4.73
N LEU A 26 -8.09 -12.28 -4.86
CA LEU A 26 -6.85 -12.16 -5.63
C LEU A 26 -5.78 -13.13 -5.12
N LEU A 27 -5.63 -13.22 -3.80
CA LEU A 27 -4.70 -14.14 -3.16
C LEU A 27 -5.07 -15.60 -3.47
N ALA A 28 -6.34 -15.97 -3.31
CA ALA A 28 -6.82 -17.32 -3.63
C ALA A 28 -6.62 -17.67 -5.11
N GLU A 29 -6.88 -16.74 -6.03
CA GLU A 29 -6.66 -16.90 -7.47
C GLU A 29 -5.18 -17.16 -7.79
N ALA A 30 -4.27 -16.40 -7.15
CA ALA A 30 -2.83 -16.54 -7.36
C ALA A 30 -2.26 -17.87 -6.81
N GLU A 31 -2.71 -18.28 -5.62
CA GLU A 31 -2.34 -19.55 -4.99
C GLU A 31 -2.88 -20.75 -5.77
N ALA A 32 -4.17 -20.70 -6.15
CA ALA A 32 -4.82 -21.74 -6.95
C ALA A 32 -4.07 -21.99 -8.25
N ALA A 33 -3.71 -20.92 -8.96
CA ALA A 33 -3.00 -21.04 -10.21
C ALA A 33 -1.54 -21.50 -10.03
N THR A 34 -0.94 -21.28 -8.86
CA THR A 34 0.39 -21.81 -8.52
C THR A 34 0.34 -23.30 -8.22
N HIS A 35 -0.72 -23.77 -7.56
CA HIS A 35 -0.89 -25.17 -7.14
C HIS A 35 -1.71 -26.03 -8.12
N GLY A 36 -2.20 -25.46 -9.22
CA GLY A 36 -3.10 -26.16 -10.15
C GLY A 36 -4.44 -26.55 -9.52
N ALA A 37 -4.88 -25.80 -8.51
CA ALA A 37 -6.11 -26.01 -7.78
C ALA A 37 -7.20 -25.02 -8.22
N ARG A 38 -8.41 -25.19 -7.69
CA ARG A 38 -9.46 -24.17 -7.80
C ARG A 38 -9.34 -23.17 -6.65
N PRO A 39 -9.67 -21.87 -6.83
CA PRO A 39 -9.61 -20.87 -5.75
C PRO A 39 -10.38 -21.25 -4.49
N GLU A 40 -11.51 -21.94 -4.62
CA GLU A 40 -12.31 -22.44 -3.50
C GLU A 40 -11.65 -23.54 -2.67
N ASP A 41 -10.67 -24.25 -3.25
CA ASP A 41 -9.96 -25.39 -2.63
C ASP A 41 -8.59 -24.96 -2.07
N VAL A 42 -8.23 -23.67 -2.17
CA VAL A 42 -6.94 -23.17 -1.66
C VAL A 42 -6.97 -23.14 -0.14
N HIS A 43 -6.04 -23.89 0.44
CA HIS A 43 -5.61 -23.70 1.82
C HIS A 43 -4.41 -22.77 1.81
N PHE A 44 -4.53 -21.63 2.48
CA PHE A 44 -3.41 -20.71 2.59
C PHE A 44 -2.36 -21.30 3.54
N HIS A 45 -1.33 -21.92 2.97
CA HIS A 45 -0.28 -22.60 3.74
C HIS A 45 0.77 -21.63 4.29
N GLU A 46 1.00 -20.52 3.60
CA GLU A 46 2.05 -19.55 3.92
C GLU A 46 1.51 -18.29 4.60
N VAL A 47 0.19 -18.20 4.72
CA VAL A 47 -0.53 -17.04 5.20
C VAL A 47 -1.24 -17.46 6.48
N GLY A 48 -0.70 -17.06 7.64
CA GLY A 48 -1.36 -17.29 8.92
C GLY A 48 -2.80 -16.79 8.82
N ALA A 49 -3.77 -17.70 8.87
CA ALA A 49 -5.14 -17.39 8.45
C ALA A 49 -5.75 -16.25 9.27
N ILE A 50 -5.34 -16.10 10.53
CA ILE A 50 -5.76 -14.99 11.40
C ILE A 50 -4.95 -13.73 11.11
N ASP A 51 -3.61 -13.82 11.07
CA ASP A 51 -2.74 -12.65 10.88
C ASP A 51 -3.08 -11.89 9.61
N SER A 52 -3.30 -12.60 8.50
CA SER A 52 -3.66 -11.92 7.25
C SER A 52 -5.10 -11.44 7.18
N ILE A 53 -6.01 -11.99 7.97
CA ILE A 53 -7.33 -11.36 8.18
C ILE A 53 -7.14 -10.04 8.90
N VAL A 54 -6.36 -10.01 9.98
CA VAL A 54 -6.11 -8.79 10.75
C VAL A 54 -5.39 -7.76 9.89
N ASP A 55 -4.34 -8.14 9.15
CA ASP A 55 -3.60 -7.24 8.28
C ASP A 55 -4.48 -6.65 7.17
N THR A 56 -5.23 -7.52 6.47
CA THR A 56 -6.05 -7.11 5.32
C THR A 56 -7.26 -6.30 5.76
N VAL A 57 -8.09 -6.89 6.63
CA VAL A 57 -9.34 -6.25 7.08
C VAL A 57 -9.02 -5.03 7.93
N GLY A 58 -8.01 -5.12 8.80
CA GLY A 58 -7.57 -4.01 9.64
C GLY A 58 -7.04 -2.84 8.83
N THR A 59 -6.23 -3.08 7.80
CA THR A 59 -5.74 -1.99 6.93
C THR A 59 -6.89 -1.31 6.19
N VAL A 60 -7.82 -2.09 5.61
CA VAL A 60 -8.98 -1.54 4.91
C VAL A 60 -9.89 -0.78 5.89
N LEU A 61 -10.15 -1.32 7.07
CA LEU A 61 -10.93 -0.64 8.09
C LEU A 61 -10.26 0.67 8.55
N ALA A 62 -8.94 0.68 8.71
CA ALA A 62 -8.20 1.89 9.06
C ALA A 62 -8.37 2.99 8.00
N LEU A 63 -8.29 2.64 6.70
CA LEU A 63 -8.54 3.59 5.62
C LEU A 63 -9.96 4.17 5.68
N HIS A 64 -10.95 3.33 5.94
CA HIS A 64 -12.34 3.78 6.10
C HIS A 64 -12.51 4.73 7.30
N LEU A 65 -11.95 4.37 8.47
CA LEU A 65 -12.03 5.19 9.69
C LEU A 65 -11.28 6.51 9.56
N LEU A 66 -10.23 6.55 8.72
CA LEU A 66 -9.46 7.76 8.40
C LEU A 66 -10.14 8.61 7.33
N GLY A 67 -11.26 8.17 6.74
CA GLY A 67 -11.99 8.90 5.71
C GLY A 67 -11.25 8.94 4.37
N VAL A 68 -10.52 7.88 4.02
CA VAL A 68 -9.76 7.81 2.76
C VAL A 68 -10.66 7.35 1.62
N ASP A 69 -10.86 8.22 0.63
CA ASP A 69 -11.66 7.92 -0.57
C ASP A 69 -10.87 7.15 -1.63
N GLU A 70 -9.62 7.56 -1.87
CA GLU A 70 -8.74 7.00 -2.91
C GLU A 70 -7.34 6.72 -2.37
N VAL A 71 -6.74 5.63 -2.87
CA VAL A 71 -5.39 5.21 -2.48
C VAL A 71 -4.48 5.25 -3.71
N PHE A 72 -3.32 5.87 -3.55
CA PHE A 72 -2.25 5.92 -4.54
C PHE A 72 -1.02 5.25 -3.96
N ALA A 73 -0.26 4.52 -4.79
CA ALA A 73 0.99 3.90 -4.36
C ALA A 73 2.12 4.22 -5.34
N SER A 74 3.36 4.28 -4.85
CA SER A 74 4.52 4.25 -5.76
C SER A 74 4.57 2.93 -6.52
N PHE A 75 5.44 2.83 -7.52
CA PHE A 75 5.75 1.54 -8.13
C PHE A 75 6.30 0.59 -7.06
N VAL A 76 5.97 -0.70 -7.20
CA VAL A 76 6.29 -1.72 -6.20
C VAL A 76 7.72 -2.20 -6.40
N PRO A 77 8.57 -2.25 -5.35
CA PRO A 77 9.94 -2.72 -5.49
C PRO A 77 9.99 -4.21 -5.81
N TYR A 78 10.81 -4.58 -6.79
CA TYR A 78 11.10 -5.97 -7.10
C TYR A 78 12.05 -6.55 -6.05
N GLY A 79 11.67 -7.66 -5.43
CA GLY A 79 12.53 -8.39 -4.51
C GLY A 79 13.67 -9.14 -5.22
N ALA A 80 14.59 -9.70 -4.46
CA ALA A 80 15.75 -10.43 -4.99
C ALA A 80 16.09 -11.64 -4.13
N GLY A 81 16.90 -12.56 -4.67
CA GLY A 81 17.37 -13.73 -3.94
C GLY A 81 16.33 -14.84 -3.83
N THR A 82 16.32 -15.52 -2.68
CA THR A 82 15.45 -16.67 -2.41
C THR A 82 14.80 -16.57 -1.03
N VAL A 83 13.68 -17.27 -0.86
CA VAL A 83 12.94 -17.35 0.41
C VAL A 83 12.62 -18.81 0.73
N TRP A 84 12.72 -19.19 2.01
CA TRP A 84 12.33 -20.51 2.47
C TRP A 84 10.83 -20.53 2.75
N THR A 85 10.14 -21.51 2.20
CA THR A 85 8.68 -21.67 2.29
C THR A 85 8.31 -23.11 2.68
N ALA A 86 7.01 -23.38 2.83
CA ALA A 86 6.51 -24.75 2.98
C ALA A 86 6.85 -25.64 1.77
N HIS A 87 7.13 -25.03 0.62
CA HIS A 87 7.47 -25.68 -0.64
C HIS A 87 8.99 -25.70 -0.89
N GLY A 88 9.79 -25.40 0.15
CA GLY A 88 11.25 -25.32 0.08
C GLY A 88 11.75 -23.94 -0.35
N LEU A 89 12.94 -23.91 -0.95
CA LEU A 89 13.60 -22.68 -1.35
C LEU A 89 13.05 -22.19 -2.70
N LEU A 90 12.44 -21.00 -2.71
CA LEU A 90 11.85 -20.40 -3.91
C LEU A 90 12.57 -19.10 -4.31
N PRO A 91 12.60 -18.74 -5.60
CA PRO A 91 13.07 -17.43 -6.02
C PRO A 91 12.15 -16.33 -5.48
N VAL A 92 12.70 -15.13 -5.28
CA VAL A 92 11.91 -13.94 -4.94
C VAL A 92 11.74 -13.07 -6.19
N PRO A 93 10.50 -12.62 -6.50
CA PRO A 93 9.25 -12.91 -5.80
C PRO A 93 8.81 -14.38 -5.93
N ALA A 94 8.21 -14.91 -4.87
CA ALA A 94 7.62 -16.26 -4.90
C ALA A 94 6.50 -16.34 -5.97
N PRO A 95 6.18 -17.53 -6.52
CA PRO A 95 5.27 -17.66 -7.66
C PRO A 95 3.90 -17.02 -7.47
N ALA A 96 3.26 -17.18 -6.32
CA ALA A 96 1.97 -16.56 -6.01
C ALA A 96 2.08 -15.02 -5.95
N THR A 97 3.11 -14.49 -5.28
CA THR A 97 3.40 -13.04 -5.24
C THR A 97 3.64 -12.48 -6.63
N LEU A 98 4.41 -13.17 -7.48
CA LEU A 98 4.68 -12.72 -8.84
C LEU A 98 3.39 -12.67 -9.69
N ARG A 99 2.51 -13.67 -9.53
CA ARG A 99 1.17 -13.66 -10.17
C ARG A 99 0.31 -12.49 -9.69
N LEU A 100 0.33 -12.19 -8.40
CA LEU A 100 -0.37 -11.02 -7.86
C LEU A 100 0.15 -9.72 -8.47
N LEU A 101 1.46 -9.58 -8.61
CA LEU A 101 2.11 -8.39 -9.19
C LEU A 101 1.95 -8.29 -10.72
N ALA A 102 1.42 -9.31 -11.40
CA ALA A 102 1.13 -9.22 -12.84
C ALA A 102 0.16 -8.06 -13.13
N GLY A 103 0.61 -7.13 -13.97
CA GLY A 103 -0.11 -5.89 -14.33
C GLY A 103 0.11 -4.73 -13.35
N VAL A 104 0.88 -4.91 -12.28
CA VAL A 104 1.28 -3.84 -11.35
C VAL A 104 2.63 -3.28 -11.80
N PRO A 105 2.80 -1.95 -11.92
CA PRO A 105 4.08 -1.37 -12.29
C PRO A 105 5.08 -1.54 -11.14
N MET A 106 6.28 -1.99 -11.51
CA MET A 106 7.35 -2.30 -10.57
C MET A 106 8.59 -1.45 -10.83
N CYS A 107 9.43 -1.32 -9.81
CA CYS A 107 10.74 -0.69 -9.90
C CYS A 107 11.82 -1.61 -9.31
N PRO A 108 13.10 -1.39 -9.63
CA PRO A 108 14.18 -2.12 -8.96
C PRO A 108 14.12 -1.93 -7.44
N GLY A 109 14.29 -3.03 -6.70
CA GLY A 109 14.48 -2.98 -5.25
C GLY A 109 15.81 -2.28 -4.88
N PRO A 110 15.97 -1.88 -3.61
CA PRO A 110 17.23 -1.33 -3.11
C PRO A 110 18.36 -2.34 -3.29
N PRO A 111 19.56 -1.95 -3.79
CA PRO A 111 20.65 -2.89 -4.05
C PRO A 111 21.12 -3.68 -2.82
N SER A 112 20.94 -3.13 -1.62
CA SER A 112 21.32 -3.75 -0.36
C SER A 112 20.21 -4.54 0.33
N ALA A 113 19.02 -4.60 -0.28
CA ALA A 113 17.87 -5.32 0.26
C ALA A 113 17.63 -6.59 -0.56
N SER A 114 17.92 -7.75 0.04
CA SER A 114 17.68 -9.07 -0.54
C SER A 114 16.57 -9.80 0.23
N GLY A 115 15.77 -10.57 -0.49
CA GLY A 115 14.58 -11.23 0.02
C GLY A 115 13.29 -10.53 -0.40
N GLU A 116 12.19 -11.02 0.16
CA GLU A 116 10.86 -10.51 -0.14
C GLU A 116 10.64 -9.12 0.46
N LEU A 117 10.44 -8.12 -0.42
CA LEU A 117 10.12 -6.72 -0.09
C LEU A 117 8.62 -6.44 -0.13
N VAL A 118 7.85 -7.29 -0.82
CA VAL A 118 6.39 -7.25 -0.86
C VAL A 118 5.87 -8.66 -0.63
N THR A 119 5.11 -8.85 0.44
CA THR A 119 4.51 -10.14 0.78
C THR A 119 3.33 -10.46 -0.14
N PRO A 120 2.88 -11.73 -0.25
CA PRO A 120 1.64 -12.05 -0.95
C PRO A 120 0.45 -11.22 -0.45
N THR A 121 0.31 -11.07 0.87
CA THR A 121 -0.73 -10.25 1.51
C THR A 121 -0.63 -8.79 1.07
N GLY A 122 0.58 -8.20 1.10
CA GLY A 122 0.81 -6.83 0.66
C GLY A 122 0.50 -6.61 -0.83
N ALA A 123 0.91 -7.55 -1.70
CA ALA A 123 0.64 -7.49 -3.13
C ALA A 123 -0.86 -7.60 -3.44
N ALA A 124 -1.57 -8.51 -2.78
CA ALA A 124 -3.02 -8.67 -2.91
C ALA A 124 -3.78 -7.43 -2.42
N LEU A 125 -3.35 -6.86 -1.28
CA LEU A 125 -3.94 -5.66 -0.72
C LEU A 125 -3.75 -4.45 -1.64
N LEU A 126 -2.52 -4.19 -2.12
CA LEU A 126 -2.23 -3.10 -3.05
C LEU A 126 -3.11 -3.21 -4.30
N LYS A 127 -3.19 -4.40 -4.90
CA LYS A 127 -4.00 -4.64 -6.11
C LYS A 127 -5.50 -4.48 -5.87
N ALA A 128 -5.97 -4.67 -4.64
CA ALA A 128 -7.38 -4.53 -4.29
C ALA A 128 -7.80 -3.07 -4.01
N ILE A 129 -6.88 -2.22 -3.51
CA ILE A 129 -7.25 -0.90 -2.98
C ILE A 129 -6.65 0.29 -3.74
N VAL A 130 -5.54 0.11 -4.46
CA VAL A 130 -4.83 1.21 -5.12
C VAL A 130 -5.55 1.59 -6.42
N SER A 131 -5.94 2.86 -6.52
CA SER A 131 -6.59 3.43 -7.71
C SER A 131 -5.60 3.69 -8.84
N SER A 132 -4.38 4.15 -8.51
CA SER A 132 -3.31 4.29 -9.50
C SER A 132 -1.92 4.23 -8.86
N PHE A 133 -0.95 3.82 -9.67
CA PHE A 133 0.44 3.69 -9.27
C PHE A 133 1.30 4.80 -9.88
N GLY A 134 2.21 5.38 -9.10
CA GLY A 134 3.12 6.42 -9.53
C GLY A 134 3.20 7.58 -8.54
N ARG A 135 3.22 8.81 -9.05
CA ARG A 135 3.20 10.01 -8.23
C ARG A 135 1.78 10.28 -7.72
N PRO A 136 1.62 10.96 -6.56
CA PRO A 136 0.33 11.48 -6.13
C PRO A 136 -0.31 12.37 -7.20
N PRO A 137 -1.65 12.54 -7.17
CA PRO A 137 -2.35 13.43 -8.09
C PRO A 137 -1.80 14.86 -8.01
N HIS A 138 -1.87 15.58 -9.12
CA HIS A 138 -1.44 16.98 -9.17
C HIS A 138 -2.27 17.83 -8.20
N GLY A 139 -1.61 18.68 -7.41
CA GLY A 139 -2.26 19.46 -6.37
C GLY A 139 -2.49 18.70 -5.05
N PHE A 140 -1.95 17.49 -4.87
CA PHE A 140 -2.00 16.81 -3.57
C PHE A 140 -1.29 17.62 -2.47
N VAL A 141 -2.00 17.88 -1.36
CA VAL A 141 -1.54 18.60 -0.18
C VAL A 141 -1.47 17.63 1.01
N PRO A 142 -0.26 17.21 1.43
CA PRO A 142 -0.08 16.37 2.60
C PRO A 142 -0.57 17.03 3.90
N GLU A 143 -1.32 16.29 4.72
CA GLU A 143 -1.82 16.76 6.03
C GLU A 143 -1.33 15.90 7.19
N LYS A 144 -1.26 14.57 7.00
CA LYS A 144 -0.81 13.61 8.01
C LYS A 144 0.20 12.64 7.41
N ILE A 145 1.19 12.25 8.20
CA ILE A 145 2.26 11.34 7.79
C ILE A 145 2.38 10.22 8.82
N GLY A 146 2.42 8.99 8.34
CA GLY A 146 2.63 7.80 9.16
C GLY A 146 3.74 6.92 8.60
N PHE A 147 4.38 6.15 9.49
CA PHE A 147 5.40 5.18 9.15
C PHE A 147 5.08 3.84 9.82
N GLY A 148 5.27 2.75 9.10
CA GLY A 148 5.25 1.39 9.63
C GLY A 148 6.58 0.72 9.35
N ALA A 149 7.18 0.09 10.35
CA ALA A 149 8.44 -0.65 10.20
C ALA A 149 8.16 -2.14 10.04
N GLY A 150 8.79 -2.76 9.04
CA GLY A 150 8.84 -4.21 8.92
C GLY A 150 9.94 -4.80 9.82
N THR A 151 9.88 -6.10 10.03
CA THR A 151 10.80 -6.82 10.95
C THR A 151 12.13 -7.22 10.32
N LYS A 152 12.23 -7.23 8.98
CA LYS A 152 13.48 -7.52 8.27
C LYS A 152 14.41 -6.31 8.32
N GLU A 153 15.69 -6.56 8.58
CA GLU A 153 16.74 -5.56 8.58
C GLU A 153 17.54 -5.64 7.27
N PHE A 154 17.73 -4.49 6.60
CA PHE A 154 18.54 -4.41 5.39
C PHE A 154 19.71 -3.43 5.60
N PRO A 155 20.95 -3.82 5.25
CA PRO A 155 22.09 -2.91 5.34
C PRO A 155 21.82 -1.62 4.58
N LYS A 156 21.98 -0.46 5.22
CA LYS A 156 21.85 0.87 4.59
C LYS A 156 20.47 1.16 3.96
N HIS A 157 19.44 0.37 4.27
CA HIS A 157 18.09 0.60 3.76
C HIS A 157 17.03 0.34 4.85
N PRO A 158 16.29 1.35 5.31
CA PRO A 158 15.25 1.14 6.31
C PRO A 158 14.07 0.38 5.70
N ASN A 159 13.67 -0.73 6.34
CA ASN A 159 12.49 -1.50 5.95
C ASN A 159 11.22 -0.83 6.49
N VAL A 160 10.81 0.26 5.85
CA VAL A 160 9.67 1.07 6.29
C VAL A 160 8.70 1.34 5.14
N VAL A 161 7.41 1.31 5.46
CA VAL A 161 6.34 1.84 4.62
C VAL A 161 5.99 3.24 5.15
N ARG A 162 5.89 4.21 4.23
CA ARG A 162 5.41 5.56 4.54
C ARG A 162 4.03 5.76 3.95
N VAL A 163 3.12 6.30 4.75
CA VAL A 163 1.77 6.70 4.34
C VAL A 163 1.64 8.21 4.49
N THR A 164 0.99 8.85 3.53
CA THR A 164 0.65 10.27 3.58
C THR A 164 -0.83 10.42 3.27
N ILE A 165 -1.56 11.09 4.15
CA ILE A 165 -2.98 11.40 3.99
C ILE A 165 -3.09 12.91 3.81
N GLY A 166 -3.96 13.32 2.90
CA GLY A 166 -4.16 14.72 2.57
C GLY A 166 -5.25 14.88 1.55
N THR A 167 -5.41 16.10 1.09
CA THR A 167 -6.47 16.49 0.15
C THR A 167 -5.88 16.87 -1.21
N VAL A 168 -6.72 16.85 -2.25
CA VAL A 168 -6.33 17.37 -3.57
C VAL A 168 -6.84 18.80 -3.68
N HIS A 169 -5.92 19.74 -3.87
CA HIS A 169 -6.23 21.14 -4.02
C HIS A 169 -6.98 21.42 -5.33
N ASP A 170 -7.98 22.29 -5.25
CA ASP A 170 -8.68 22.82 -6.41
C ASP A 170 -7.76 23.77 -7.19
N LEU A 171 -7.19 23.27 -8.29
CA LEU A 171 -6.24 24.00 -9.13
C LEU A 171 -6.80 25.32 -9.71
N GLY A 172 -8.12 25.52 -9.68
CA GLY A 172 -8.76 26.78 -10.07
C GLY A 172 -8.68 27.89 -9.01
N LYS A 173 -8.17 27.59 -7.81
CA LYS A 173 -8.08 28.53 -6.69
C LYS A 173 -6.63 28.68 -6.22
N PRO A 174 -6.24 29.84 -5.66
CA PRO A 174 -4.96 29.96 -4.99
C PRO A 174 -4.94 29.09 -3.72
N HIS A 175 -3.85 28.37 -3.49
CA HIS A 175 -3.62 27.66 -2.24
C HIS A 175 -2.99 28.62 -1.23
N ALA A 176 -3.71 28.97 -0.17
CA ALA A 176 -3.16 29.80 0.91
C ALA A 176 -2.06 29.02 1.65
N ASN A 177 -0.92 29.66 1.91
CA ASN A 177 0.10 29.06 2.78
C ASN A 177 -0.27 29.35 4.25
N PRO A 178 -0.74 28.36 5.03
CA PRO A 178 -1.14 28.58 6.42
C PRO A 178 0.04 28.93 7.33
N GLN A 179 1.28 28.70 6.89
CA GLN A 179 2.49 29.02 7.65
C GLN A 179 3.14 30.34 7.24
N ALA A 180 2.58 31.07 6.27
CA ALA A 180 3.11 32.37 5.89
C ALA A 180 2.97 33.35 7.05
N VAL A 181 4.09 33.71 7.67
CA VAL A 181 4.13 34.79 8.66
C VAL A 181 3.79 36.09 7.92
N GLY A 182 2.78 36.82 8.40
CA GLY A 182 2.35 38.08 7.81
C GLY A 182 3.52 39.05 7.67
N GLY A 183 3.99 39.25 6.44
CA GLY A 183 4.92 40.32 6.15
C GLY A 183 4.18 41.64 6.30
N SER A 184 4.46 42.39 7.36
CA SER A 184 4.23 43.84 7.30
C SER A 184 4.96 44.34 6.05
N PRO A 185 4.32 45.10 5.15
CA PRO A 185 4.98 45.56 3.93
C PRO A 185 6.25 46.29 4.34
N VAL A 186 7.40 45.84 3.85
CA VAL A 186 8.66 46.57 4.00
C VAL A 186 8.40 47.95 3.39
N ALA A 187 8.27 48.96 4.24
CA ALA A 187 8.06 50.33 3.81
C ALA A 187 9.14 50.65 2.77
N ALA A 188 8.71 51.03 1.57
CA ALA A 188 9.61 51.41 0.49
C ALA A 188 10.57 52.46 1.04
N ARG A 189 11.87 52.11 1.12
CA ARG A 189 12.90 53.11 1.43
C ARG A 189 12.81 54.16 0.33
N PRO A 190 12.68 55.46 0.65
CA PRO A 190 12.67 56.47 -0.38
C PRO A 190 14.00 56.39 -1.14
N ALA A 191 13.90 56.38 -2.46
CA ALA A 191 15.06 56.47 -3.34
C ALA A 191 15.85 57.72 -2.94
N ALA A 192 17.14 57.56 -2.62
CA ALA A 192 18.04 58.69 -2.50
C ALA A 192 18.07 59.39 -3.87
N ALA A 193 17.64 60.64 -3.89
CA ALA A 193 17.79 61.53 -5.03
C ALA A 193 19.29 61.78 -5.30
N PRO A 194 19.68 62.03 -6.57
CA PRO A 194 21.08 62.10 -7.01
C PRO A 194 21.89 63.23 -6.36
#